data_AF-A0A1I8IGS6-F1
#
_entry.id   AF-A0A1I8IGS6-F1
#
_cell.length_a   1.000
_cell.length_b   1.000
_cell.length_c   1.000
_cell.angle_alpha   90.00
_cell.angle_beta   90.00
_cell.angle_gamma   90.00
#
_symmetry.space_group_name_H-M   'P 1'
#
loop_
_entity.id
_entity.type
_entity.pdbx_description
1 polymer ?
#
loop_
_entity_poly.entity_id
_entity_poly.type
_entity_poly.pdbx_seq_one_letter_code
_entity_poly.pdbx_strand_id
1 'polypeptide(L)'
;MHPIDYVVIVLMCLASVGIGVFTSCTGGRQRSTSEYMMGNRQMNLLPVAISILVSFWSAISLLGGPAEIFYFGSYFNVTAVGITLACLICAYLFVPLFYPLQIISIFEYLELRYQAKFIRYWGTGLYVLTSWLNWLQQWLWMLGGIKAVIWSDVFQSVFILIGLVAALIKATIDSGGPATVFETNSAWGRFETFNWSLDPRVRLTVWGSSIGVMLTWIPCYGPNQASFQRFASLPTLAKAKWSILLNIFGVYFFFALLAFVGYALFALYTVRGCDPFSDDAVSSINQLLPHYIKYDLNIPTLPGIIMACILSGAFSTTSTLLNSQAAVTVIDFVQPRWRLSDAAATVATKW
;
A
#
# COMPACT_ATOMS: atom_id res chain seq x y z
N MET A 1 18.71 19.30 3.55
CA MET A 1 18.48 18.65 2.23
C MET A 1 19.40 19.33 1.24
N HIS A 2 20.11 18.53 0.46
CA HIS A 2 21.02 19.03 -0.57
C HIS A 2 20.18 19.56 -1.76
N PRO A 3 20.62 20.57 -2.52
CA PRO A 3 19.88 21.07 -3.69
C PRO A 3 19.50 19.96 -4.71
N ILE A 4 20.31 18.90 -4.79
CA ILE A 4 20.08 17.76 -5.68
C ILE A 4 18.84 16.93 -5.25
N ASP A 5 18.51 16.90 -3.95
CA ASP A 5 17.31 16.24 -3.44
C ASP A 5 16.03 16.81 -4.10
N TYR A 6 15.97 18.14 -4.23
CA TYR A 6 14.85 18.83 -4.88
C TYR A 6 14.78 18.55 -6.38
N VAL A 7 15.92 18.43 -7.06
CA VAL A 7 15.99 18.10 -8.50
C VAL A 7 15.43 16.70 -8.76
N VAL A 8 15.78 15.72 -7.94
CA VAL A 8 15.28 14.34 -8.07
C VAL A 8 13.76 14.31 -7.87
N ILE A 9 13.23 15.02 -6.87
CA ILE A 9 11.79 15.14 -6.62
C ILE A 9 11.06 15.70 -7.85
N VAL A 10 11.57 16.80 -8.41
CA VAL A 10 10.97 17.45 -9.59
C VAL A 10 11.02 16.52 -10.81
N LEU A 11 12.15 15.87 -11.07
CA LEU A 11 12.30 14.93 -12.19
C LEU A 11 11.33 13.74 -12.07
N MET A 12 11.14 13.20 -10.86
CA MET A 12 10.19 12.11 -10.61
C MET A 12 8.74 12.54 -10.85
N CYS A 13 8.37 13.75 -10.44
CA CYS A 13 7.05 14.32 -10.71
C CYS A 13 6.84 14.50 -12.23
N LEU A 14 7.83 15.06 -12.93
CA LEU A 14 7.77 15.26 -14.39
C LEU A 14 7.68 13.94 -15.16
N ALA A 15 8.43 12.92 -14.76
CA ALA A 15 8.36 11.60 -15.38
C ALA A 15 6.95 11.00 -15.27
N SER A 16 6.31 11.16 -14.11
CA SER A 16 4.99 10.59 -13.86
C SER A 16 3.88 11.37 -14.59
N VAL A 17 3.96 12.71 -14.61
CA VAL A 17 3.10 13.55 -15.47
C VAL A 17 3.30 13.20 -16.95
N GLY A 18 4.54 12.99 -17.38
CA GLY A 18 4.86 12.59 -18.75
C GLY A 18 4.18 11.29 -19.16
N ILE A 19 4.17 10.28 -18.29
CA ILE A 19 3.48 9.00 -18.54
C ILE A 19 1.96 9.20 -18.58
N GLY A 20 1.39 10.01 -17.68
CA GLY A 20 -0.04 10.33 -17.68
C GLY A 20 -0.49 11.05 -18.96
N VAL A 21 0.28 12.05 -19.39
CA VAL A 21 0.02 12.79 -20.64
C VAL A 21 0.22 11.87 -21.85
N PHE A 22 1.29 11.07 -21.88
CA PHE A 22 1.54 10.11 -22.95
C PHE A 22 0.37 9.13 -23.09
N THR A 23 -0.05 8.48 -22.00
CA THR A 23 -1.16 7.52 -22.02
C THR A 23 -2.51 8.16 -22.38
N SER A 24 -2.74 9.41 -22.00
CA SER A 24 -3.92 10.19 -22.40
C SER A 24 -3.91 10.54 -23.90
N CYS A 25 -2.75 10.95 -24.44
CA CYS A 25 -2.63 11.44 -25.82
C CYS A 25 -2.42 10.34 -26.87
N THR A 26 -1.67 9.26 -26.57
CA THR A 26 -1.38 8.18 -27.52
C THR A 26 -2.36 7.01 -27.43
N GLY A 27 -3.34 7.10 -26.54
CA GLY A 27 -4.21 5.99 -26.19
C GLY A 27 -5.19 5.58 -27.28
N GLY A 28 -5.99 6.50 -27.85
CA GLY A 28 -7.13 6.18 -28.73
C GLY A 28 -8.19 5.22 -28.14
N ARG A 29 -7.93 4.66 -26.95
CA ARG A 29 -8.50 3.49 -26.27
C ARG A 29 -9.23 3.88 -24.98
N GLN A 30 -9.99 4.99 -25.02
CA GLN A 30 -10.79 5.45 -23.87
C GLN A 30 -12.18 5.87 -24.34
N ARG A 31 -12.78 5.09 -25.25
CA ARG A 31 -14.07 5.43 -25.88
C ARG A 31 -15.27 4.81 -25.16
N SER A 32 -15.05 3.77 -24.37
CA SER A 32 -16.11 3.10 -23.58
C SER A 32 -15.74 3.01 -22.09
N THR A 33 -16.77 2.95 -21.24
CA THR A 33 -16.62 2.87 -19.78
C THR A 33 -15.90 1.58 -19.37
N SER A 34 -16.15 0.47 -20.07
CA SER A 34 -15.47 -0.82 -19.85
C SER A 34 -13.99 -0.77 -20.25
N GLU A 35 -13.67 -0.07 -21.35
CA GLU A 35 -12.29 0.12 -21.78
C GLU A 35 -11.51 1.00 -20.80
N TYR A 36 -12.15 2.07 -20.28
CA TYR A 36 -11.56 2.99 -19.31
C TYR A 36 -11.42 2.39 -17.91
N MET A 37 -12.48 1.75 -17.37
CA MET A 37 -12.50 1.25 -15.99
C MET A 37 -11.93 -0.16 -15.82
N MET A 38 -12.05 -1.01 -16.86
CA MET A 38 -11.72 -2.44 -16.78
C MET A 38 -10.66 -2.87 -17.80
N GLY A 39 -10.14 -1.95 -18.63
CA GLY A 39 -9.14 -2.28 -19.65
C GLY A 39 -9.60 -3.36 -20.64
N ASN A 40 -10.91 -3.40 -20.96
CA ASN A 40 -11.54 -4.47 -21.75
C ASN A 40 -11.31 -5.89 -21.23
N ARG A 41 -10.95 -6.04 -19.95
CA ARG A 41 -10.57 -7.31 -19.34
C ARG A 41 -9.37 -8.01 -20.01
N GLN A 42 -8.50 -7.25 -20.66
CA GLN A 42 -7.33 -7.79 -21.37
C GLN A 42 -6.01 -7.42 -20.71
N MET A 43 -6.04 -6.98 -19.44
CA MET A 43 -4.82 -6.57 -18.75
C MET A 43 -3.89 -7.77 -18.48
N ASN A 44 -2.59 -7.46 -18.40
CA ASN A 44 -1.57 -8.44 -18.06
C ASN A 44 -1.57 -8.74 -16.56
N LEU A 45 -1.32 -10.00 -16.20
CA LEU A 45 -1.33 -10.47 -14.82
C LEU A 45 -0.34 -9.73 -13.92
N LEU A 46 0.93 -9.63 -14.35
CA LEU A 46 2.00 -9.10 -13.50
C LEU A 46 1.80 -7.62 -13.14
N PRO A 47 1.51 -6.70 -14.09
CA PRO A 47 1.21 -5.31 -13.74
C PRO A 47 0.02 -5.16 -12.79
N VAL A 48 -1.03 -5.96 -12.98
CA VAL A 48 -2.21 -5.96 -12.10
C VAL A 48 -1.86 -6.45 -10.70
N ALA A 49 -1.12 -7.55 -10.58
CA ALA A 49 -0.68 -8.11 -9.30
C ALA A 49 0.21 -7.12 -8.52
N ILE A 50 1.16 -6.47 -9.21
CA ILE A 50 2.03 -5.44 -8.62
C ILE A 50 1.20 -4.22 -8.20
N SER A 51 0.22 -3.80 -9.01
CA SER A 51 -0.67 -2.70 -8.65
C SER A 51 -1.49 -2.99 -7.39
N ILE A 52 -2.03 -4.21 -7.25
CA ILE A 52 -2.73 -4.65 -6.03
C ILE A 52 -1.75 -4.60 -4.84
N LEU A 53 -0.53 -5.13 -4.99
CA LEU A 53 0.47 -5.21 -3.93
C LEU A 53 0.87 -3.84 -3.40
N VAL A 54 1.27 -2.96 -4.32
CA VAL A 54 1.73 -1.60 -4.01
C VAL A 54 0.62 -0.77 -3.36
N SER A 55 -0.64 -0.99 -3.74
CA SER A 55 -1.77 -0.24 -3.18
C SER A 55 -1.98 -0.45 -1.69
N PHE A 56 -1.43 -1.53 -1.14
CA PHE A 56 -1.56 -1.87 0.27
C PHE A 56 -0.30 -1.61 1.09
N TRP A 57 0.77 -1.13 0.46
CA TRP A 57 1.96 -0.68 1.18
C TRP A 57 1.74 0.76 1.66
N SER A 58 1.54 0.93 2.95
CA SER A 58 1.33 2.24 3.56
C SER A 58 2.65 2.84 4.05
N ALA A 59 2.73 4.18 4.03
CA ALA A 59 3.80 4.94 4.68
C ALA A 59 3.94 4.60 6.18
N ILE A 60 2.81 4.29 6.84
CA ILE A 60 2.77 3.89 8.25
C ILE A 60 3.52 2.57 8.45
N SER A 61 3.29 1.57 7.62
CA SER A 61 3.98 0.27 7.71
C SER A 61 5.47 0.39 7.41
N LEU A 62 5.84 1.28 6.48
CA LEU A 62 7.24 1.53 6.10
C LEU A 62 8.06 2.15 7.24
N LEU A 63 7.50 3.11 7.95
CA LEU A 63 8.16 3.81 9.06
C LEU A 63 8.03 3.03 10.38
N GLY A 64 6.84 2.50 10.64
CA GLY A 64 6.53 1.78 11.87
C GLY A 64 7.10 0.37 11.92
N GLY A 65 7.20 -0.34 10.80
CA GLY A 65 7.65 -1.73 10.79
C GLY A 65 9.08 -1.93 11.31
N PRO A 66 10.10 -1.22 10.77
CA PRO A 66 11.46 -1.33 11.25
C PRO A 66 11.62 -0.84 12.70
N ALA A 67 10.86 0.19 13.09
CA ALA A 67 10.83 0.68 14.47
C ALA A 67 10.24 -0.36 15.43
N GLU A 68 9.15 -1.01 15.04
CA GLU A 68 8.52 -2.08 15.82
C GLU A 68 9.49 -3.23 16.04
N ILE A 69 10.24 -3.60 15.01
CA ILE A 69 11.20 -4.71 15.06
C ILE A 69 12.45 -4.35 15.88
N PHE A 70 12.90 -3.09 15.77
CA PHE A 70 13.96 -2.55 16.63
C PHE A 70 13.59 -2.66 18.12
N TYR A 71 12.36 -2.30 18.48
CA TYR A 71 11.93 -2.19 19.87
C TYR A 71 11.40 -3.48 20.50
N PHE A 72 10.61 -4.23 19.74
CA PHE A 72 9.86 -5.37 20.24
C PHE A 72 10.31 -6.69 19.60
N GLY A 73 11.21 -6.65 18.60
CA GLY A 73 11.67 -7.84 17.90
C GLY A 73 10.67 -8.35 16.86
N SER A 74 10.75 -9.64 16.56
CA SER A 74 10.11 -10.23 15.38
C SER A 74 8.61 -10.47 15.49
N TYR A 75 7.97 -10.17 16.63
CA TYR A 75 6.54 -10.47 16.84
C TYR A 75 5.63 -9.85 15.78
N PHE A 76 5.99 -8.67 15.25
CA PHE A 76 5.26 -7.99 14.18
C PHE A 76 5.20 -8.79 12.86
N ASN A 77 6.19 -9.66 12.60
CA ASN A 77 6.24 -10.44 11.36
C ASN A 77 5.10 -11.46 11.24
N VAL A 78 4.46 -11.84 12.35
CA VAL A 78 3.29 -12.73 12.35
C VAL A 78 2.10 -12.11 11.60
N THR A 79 2.03 -10.77 11.49
CA THR A 79 1.03 -10.07 10.67
C THR A 79 1.04 -10.54 9.21
N ALA A 80 2.19 -10.92 8.66
CA ALA A 80 2.28 -11.46 7.30
C ALA A 80 1.47 -12.76 7.13
N VAL A 81 1.36 -13.58 8.18
CA VAL A 81 0.53 -14.80 8.18
C VAL A 81 -0.94 -14.44 8.10
N GLY A 82 -1.40 -13.45 8.88
CA GLY A 82 -2.79 -12.99 8.83
C GLY A 82 -3.17 -12.44 7.45
N ILE A 83 -2.30 -11.64 6.84
CA ILE A 83 -2.49 -11.12 5.47
C ILE A 83 -2.52 -12.28 4.46
N THR A 84 -1.66 -13.28 4.62
CA THR A 84 -1.64 -14.46 3.74
C THR A 84 -2.96 -15.23 3.80
N LEU A 85 -3.49 -15.47 5.00
CA LEU A 85 -4.80 -16.11 5.17
C LEU A 85 -5.92 -15.29 4.50
N ALA A 86 -5.88 -13.97 4.64
CA ALA A 86 -6.82 -13.08 3.96
C ALA A 86 -6.72 -13.20 2.43
N CYS A 87 -5.52 -13.20 1.86
CA CYS A 87 -5.29 -13.40 0.43
C CYS A 87 -5.84 -14.75 -0.07
N LEU A 88 -5.62 -15.83 0.68
CA LEU A 88 -6.15 -17.15 0.34
C LEU A 88 -7.67 -17.15 0.35
N ILE A 89 -8.30 -16.64 1.41
CA ILE A 89 -9.75 -16.53 1.49
C ILE A 89 -10.28 -15.68 0.33
N CYS A 90 -9.64 -14.56 0.00
CA CYS A 90 -10.05 -13.71 -1.13
C CYS A 90 -9.94 -14.42 -2.48
N ALA A 91 -8.83 -15.12 -2.73
CA ALA A 91 -8.62 -15.83 -3.99
C ALA A 91 -9.56 -17.03 -4.19
N TYR A 92 -9.95 -17.73 -3.12
CA TYR A 92 -10.77 -18.94 -3.21
C TYR A 92 -12.27 -18.70 -2.94
N LEU A 93 -12.65 -17.66 -2.21
CA LEU A 93 -14.04 -17.35 -1.90
C LEU A 93 -14.56 -16.16 -2.73
N PHE A 94 -13.91 -15.00 -2.61
CA PHE A 94 -14.43 -13.75 -3.17
C PHE A 94 -14.20 -13.61 -4.68
N VAL A 95 -13.02 -13.99 -5.19
CA VAL A 95 -12.74 -13.92 -6.64
C VAL A 95 -13.68 -14.81 -7.46
N PRO A 96 -13.90 -16.10 -7.12
CA PRO A 96 -14.86 -16.95 -7.85
C PRO A 96 -16.31 -16.48 -7.72
N LEU A 97 -16.64 -15.78 -6.64
CA LEU A 97 -17.97 -15.22 -6.42
C LEU A 97 -18.22 -14.01 -7.33
N PHE A 98 -17.28 -13.06 -7.39
CA PHE A 98 -17.51 -11.79 -8.08
C PHE A 98 -17.11 -11.80 -9.56
N TYR A 99 -16.05 -12.52 -9.92
CA TYR A 99 -15.52 -12.50 -11.29
C TYR A 99 -16.55 -12.94 -12.36
N PRO A 100 -17.35 -14.01 -12.16
CA PRO A 100 -18.33 -14.45 -13.16
C PRO A 100 -19.50 -13.48 -13.35
N LEU A 101 -19.77 -12.61 -12.39
CA LEU A 101 -20.89 -11.67 -12.46
C LEU A 101 -20.67 -10.56 -13.49
N GLN A 102 -19.41 -10.32 -13.86
CA GLN A 102 -19.01 -9.33 -14.87
C GLN A 102 -19.52 -7.90 -14.59
N ILE A 103 -19.85 -7.59 -13.32
CA ILE A 103 -20.28 -6.28 -12.82
C ILE A 103 -19.13 -5.26 -12.76
N ILE A 104 -19.47 -3.97 -12.72
CA ILE A 104 -18.48 -2.87 -12.65
C ILE A 104 -18.33 -2.32 -11.22
N SER A 105 -19.45 -2.20 -10.51
CA SER A 105 -19.51 -1.81 -9.10
C SER A 105 -19.68 -3.04 -8.23
N ILE A 106 -18.86 -3.19 -7.17
CA ILE A 106 -19.03 -4.27 -6.21
C ILE A 106 -20.37 -4.16 -5.46
N PHE A 107 -20.95 -2.96 -5.35
CA PHE A 107 -22.24 -2.74 -4.71
C PHE A 107 -23.42 -3.25 -5.55
N GLU A 108 -23.22 -3.48 -6.85
CA GLU A 108 -24.20 -4.16 -7.71
C GLU A 108 -24.45 -5.60 -7.24
N TYR A 109 -23.45 -6.26 -6.65
CA TYR A 109 -23.65 -7.56 -6.01
C TYR A 109 -24.68 -7.50 -4.88
N LEU A 110 -24.75 -6.41 -4.12
CA LEU A 110 -25.76 -6.26 -3.05
C LEU A 110 -27.17 -6.19 -3.63
N GLU A 111 -27.35 -5.50 -4.76
CA GLU A 111 -28.62 -5.48 -5.48
C GLU A 111 -28.98 -6.89 -5.98
N LEU A 112 -28.05 -7.59 -6.62
CA LEU A 112 -28.27 -8.95 -7.11
C LEU A 112 -28.60 -9.95 -5.99
N ARG A 113 -27.92 -9.83 -4.84
CA ARG A 113 -28.05 -10.76 -3.72
C ARG A 113 -29.32 -10.56 -2.89
N TYR A 114 -29.70 -9.31 -2.66
CA TYR A 114 -30.82 -8.93 -1.80
C TYR A 114 -32.05 -8.43 -2.56
N GLN A 115 -31.96 -8.32 -3.89
CA GLN A 115 -33.04 -7.84 -4.78
C GLN A 115 -33.56 -6.44 -4.38
N ALA A 116 -32.71 -5.64 -3.75
CA ALA A 116 -33.07 -4.34 -3.18
C ALA A 116 -32.08 -3.25 -3.62
N LYS A 117 -32.52 -2.38 -4.54
CA LYS A 117 -31.75 -1.23 -5.02
C LYS A 117 -31.29 -0.30 -3.92
N PHE A 118 -32.10 -0.17 -2.87
CA PHE A 118 -31.79 0.64 -1.69
C PHE A 118 -30.45 0.24 -1.05
N ILE A 119 -30.15 -1.06 -0.96
CA ILE A 119 -28.93 -1.57 -0.31
C ILE A 119 -27.70 -1.23 -1.14
N ARG A 120 -27.80 -1.28 -2.48
CA ARG A 120 -26.76 -0.79 -3.39
C ARG A 120 -26.48 0.68 -3.16
N TYR A 121 -27.51 1.54 -3.23
CA TYR A 121 -27.33 2.98 -3.03
C TYR A 121 -26.76 3.34 -1.65
N TRP A 122 -27.19 2.64 -0.59
CA TRP A 122 -26.64 2.84 0.75
C TRP A 122 -25.19 2.40 0.86
N GLY A 123 -24.85 1.22 0.33
CA GLY A 123 -23.46 0.73 0.30
C GLY A 123 -22.54 1.68 -0.45
N THR A 124 -22.95 2.10 -1.66
CA THR A 124 -22.20 3.07 -2.45
C THR A 124 -22.10 4.42 -1.74
N GLY A 125 -23.20 4.91 -1.14
CA GLY A 125 -23.21 6.18 -0.41
C GLY A 125 -22.27 6.20 0.78
N LEU A 126 -22.25 5.13 1.58
CA LEU A 126 -21.32 4.97 2.69
C LEU A 126 -19.86 4.93 2.20
N TYR A 127 -19.59 4.21 1.12
CA TYR A 127 -18.24 4.15 0.53
C TYR A 127 -17.76 5.50 -0.01
N VAL A 128 -18.63 6.24 -0.70
CA VAL A 128 -18.33 7.59 -1.20
C VAL A 128 -18.07 8.54 -0.02
N LEU A 129 -18.86 8.46 1.06
CA LEU A 129 -18.68 9.28 2.25
C LEU A 129 -17.36 8.97 2.98
N THR A 130 -17.05 7.70 3.23
CA THR A 130 -15.79 7.31 3.88
C THR A 130 -14.59 7.69 3.02
N SER A 131 -14.70 7.57 1.71
CA SER A 131 -13.66 8.01 0.77
C SER A 131 -13.43 9.52 0.83
N TRP A 132 -14.50 10.31 0.87
CA TRP A 132 -14.42 11.77 1.06
C TRP A 132 -13.80 12.16 2.40
N LEU A 133 -14.14 11.48 3.49
CA LEU A 133 -13.57 11.73 4.81
C LEU A 133 -12.07 11.40 4.85
N ASN A 134 -11.67 10.26 4.27
CA ASN A 134 -10.25 9.89 4.15
C ASN A 134 -9.47 10.90 3.31
N TRP A 135 -10.07 11.39 2.22
CA TRP A 135 -9.49 12.46 1.41
C TRP A 135 -9.35 13.74 2.22
N LEU A 136 -10.40 14.19 2.90
CA LEU A 136 -10.37 15.39 3.75
C LEU A 136 -9.30 15.28 4.85
N GLN A 137 -9.17 14.13 5.50
CA GLN A 137 -8.13 13.90 6.50
C GLN A 137 -6.74 14.11 5.89
N GLN A 138 -6.46 13.54 4.72
CA GLN A 138 -5.17 13.73 4.05
C GLN A 138 -4.94 15.17 3.62
N TRP A 139 -5.99 15.87 3.18
CA TRP A 139 -5.91 17.30 2.86
C TRP A 139 -5.63 18.16 4.07
N LEU A 140 -6.26 17.89 5.20
CA LEU A 140 -5.97 18.57 6.47
C LEU A 140 -4.53 18.30 6.92
N TRP A 141 -4.01 17.09 6.73
CA TRP A 141 -2.59 16.77 6.97
C TRP A 141 -1.65 17.55 6.04
N MET A 142 -2.04 17.76 4.76
CA MET A 142 -1.27 18.57 3.80
C MET A 142 -1.28 20.06 4.14
N LEU A 143 -2.37 20.59 4.70
CA LEU A 143 -2.45 21.99 5.15
C LEU A 143 -1.47 22.29 6.30
N GLY A 144 -0.92 21.26 6.96
CA GLY A 144 0.19 21.35 7.93
C GLY A 144 1.59 21.53 7.31
N GLY A 145 1.71 21.54 5.98
CA GLY A 145 2.93 21.91 5.25
C GLY A 145 3.73 20.74 4.64
N ILE A 146 3.57 20.54 3.33
CA ILE A 146 4.60 20.62 2.27
C ILE A 146 3.85 20.57 0.93
N LYS A 147 4.21 21.48 0.02
CA LYS A 147 3.59 21.67 -1.29
C LYS A 147 3.88 20.49 -2.24
N ALA A 148 2.85 20.10 -3.00
CA ALA A 148 2.80 19.07 -4.05
C ALA A 148 2.91 17.63 -3.51
N VAL A 149 2.10 16.67 -3.96
CA VAL A 149 2.32 15.88 -5.18
C VAL A 149 1.09 14.98 -5.36
N ILE A 150 0.51 14.87 -6.55
CA ILE A 150 -0.76 14.13 -6.76
C ILE A 150 -0.64 12.95 -7.75
N TRP A 151 0.52 12.64 -8.34
CA TRP A 151 0.52 11.70 -9.49
C TRP A 151 1.76 10.82 -9.69
N SER A 152 2.20 9.97 -8.74
CA SER A 152 3.49 9.28 -8.93
C SER A 152 3.63 7.85 -8.35
N ASP A 153 2.51 7.14 -8.25
CA ASP A 153 2.36 6.05 -7.27
C ASP A 153 2.94 4.67 -7.62
N VAL A 154 3.30 4.38 -8.86
CA VAL A 154 3.89 3.07 -9.21
C VAL A 154 5.42 3.12 -9.28
N PHE A 155 5.97 4.21 -9.81
CA PHE A 155 7.42 4.39 -9.91
C PHE A 155 8.05 4.67 -8.55
N GLN A 156 7.33 5.36 -7.66
CA GLN A 156 7.84 5.72 -6.34
C GLN A 156 7.96 4.54 -5.37
N SER A 157 7.11 3.52 -5.49
CA SER A 157 7.22 2.31 -4.65
C SER A 157 8.50 1.52 -4.91
N VAL A 158 9.03 1.59 -6.14
CA VAL A 158 10.35 1.02 -6.47
C VAL A 158 11.46 1.78 -5.75
N PHE A 159 11.38 3.12 -5.70
CA PHE A 159 12.36 3.94 -4.99
C PHE A 159 12.28 3.81 -3.46
N ILE A 160 11.10 3.54 -2.89
CA ILE A 160 10.95 3.16 -1.47
C ILE A 160 11.78 1.90 -1.19
N LEU A 161 11.63 0.87 -2.03
CA LEU A 161 12.37 -0.39 -1.88
C LEU A 161 13.88 -0.17 -1.99
N ILE A 162 14.32 0.63 -2.98
CA ILE A 162 15.74 1.02 -3.12
C ILE A 162 16.24 1.71 -1.84
N GLY A 163 15.45 2.63 -1.28
CA GLY A 163 15.79 3.33 -0.05
C GLY A 163 15.94 2.41 1.16
N LEU A 164 15.00 1.49 1.34
CA LEU A 164 15.06 0.48 2.41
C LEU A 164 16.26 -0.45 2.24
N VAL A 165 16.53 -0.92 1.02
CA VAL A 165 17.68 -1.78 0.72
C VAL A 165 19.00 -1.02 0.97
N ALA A 166 19.09 0.24 0.58
CA ALA A 166 20.27 1.06 0.83
C ALA A 166 20.49 1.31 2.34
N ALA A 167 19.42 1.58 3.08
CA ALA A 167 19.47 1.70 4.54
C ALA A 167 19.91 0.38 5.20
N LEU A 168 19.39 -0.76 4.75
CA LEU A 168 19.80 -2.09 5.20
C LEU A 168 21.29 -2.33 4.98
N ILE A 169 21.78 -2.12 3.76
CA ILE A 169 23.19 -2.36 3.40
C ILE A 169 24.11 -1.50 4.26
N LYS A 170 23.83 -0.19 4.35
CA LYS A 170 24.68 0.73 5.11
C LYS A 170 24.65 0.44 6.61
N ALA A 171 23.48 0.19 7.18
CA ALA A 171 23.35 -0.12 8.60
C ALA A 171 24.09 -1.42 8.95
N THR A 172 24.04 -2.42 8.05
CA THR A 172 24.77 -3.69 8.22
C THR A 172 26.29 -3.50 8.16
N ILE A 173 26.79 -2.64 7.26
CA ILE A 173 28.22 -2.32 7.19
C ILE A 173 28.65 -1.57 8.44
N ASP A 174 27.88 -0.58 8.86
CA ASP A 174 28.19 0.27 10.01
C ASP A 174 28.11 -0.48 11.35
N SER A 175 27.32 -1.55 11.42
CA SER A 175 27.24 -2.42 12.59
C SER A 175 28.37 -3.45 12.68
N GLY A 176 29.34 -3.45 11.75
CA GLY A 176 30.44 -4.43 11.73
C GLY A 176 30.18 -5.66 10.86
N GLY A 177 29.12 -5.67 10.06
CA GLY A 177 28.79 -6.71 9.10
C GLY A 177 27.61 -7.61 9.50
N PRO A 178 27.18 -8.53 8.60
CA PRO A 178 26.00 -9.36 8.81
C PRO A 178 26.10 -10.31 10.01
N ALA A 179 27.31 -10.80 10.33
CA ALA A 179 27.55 -11.66 11.48
C ALA A 179 27.23 -10.94 12.78
N THR A 180 27.72 -9.70 12.93
CA THR A 180 27.44 -8.88 14.12
C THR A 180 25.95 -8.55 14.23
N VAL A 181 25.26 -8.30 13.12
CA VAL A 181 23.80 -8.14 13.12
C VAL A 181 23.12 -9.38 13.68
N PHE A 182 23.48 -10.56 13.18
CA PHE A 182 22.87 -11.81 13.61
C PHE A 182 23.15 -12.11 15.09
N GLU A 183 24.42 -12.02 15.51
CA GLU A 183 24.84 -12.32 16.89
C GLU A 183 24.19 -11.36 17.89
N THR A 184 24.19 -10.05 17.59
CA THR A 184 23.57 -9.05 18.47
C THR A 184 22.07 -9.30 18.61
N ASN A 185 21.36 -9.52 17.50
CA ASN A 185 19.92 -9.77 17.55
C ASN A 185 19.58 -11.10 18.23
N SER A 186 20.41 -12.12 18.06
CA SER A 186 20.25 -13.41 18.75
C SER A 186 20.49 -13.28 20.26
N ALA A 187 21.53 -12.56 20.68
CA ALA A 187 21.86 -12.34 22.10
C ALA A 187 20.76 -11.59 22.85
N TRP A 188 20.08 -10.66 22.17
CA TRP A 188 18.96 -9.88 22.72
C TRP A 188 17.58 -10.48 22.46
N GLY A 189 17.50 -11.73 21.96
CA GLY A 189 16.22 -12.42 21.74
C GLY A 189 15.32 -11.81 20.67
N ARG A 190 15.86 -10.97 19.76
CA ARG A 190 15.06 -10.23 18.77
C ARG A 190 14.40 -11.10 17.72
N PHE A 191 14.89 -12.33 17.51
CA PHE A 191 14.33 -13.29 16.56
C PHE A 191 13.08 -14.02 17.07
N GLU A 192 12.71 -13.84 18.34
CA GLU A 192 11.46 -14.40 18.87
C GLU A 192 10.26 -13.84 18.11
N THR A 193 9.61 -14.73 17.34
CA THR A 193 8.54 -14.34 16.42
C THR A 193 7.16 -14.73 16.95
N PHE A 194 7.05 -15.85 17.67
CA PHE A 194 5.76 -16.42 18.04
C PHE A 194 5.47 -16.28 19.53
N ASN A 195 4.62 -15.33 19.89
CA ASN A 195 4.05 -15.23 21.23
C ASN A 195 2.66 -15.89 21.27
N TRP A 196 2.57 -17.06 21.89
CA TRP A 196 1.35 -17.87 21.97
C TRP A 196 0.43 -17.53 23.13
N SER A 197 0.72 -16.46 23.90
CA SER A 197 -0.10 -16.04 25.03
C SER A 197 -1.55 -15.81 24.63
N LEU A 198 -2.47 -16.21 25.51
CA LEU A 198 -3.91 -15.96 25.40
C LEU A 198 -4.35 -14.71 26.17
N ASP A 199 -3.42 -14.00 26.83
CA ASP A 199 -3.75 -12.78 27.57
C ASP A 199 -4.08 -11.64 26.60
N PRO A 200 -5.32 -11.10 26.63
CA PRO A 200 -5.75 -10.02 25.74
C PRO A 200 -5.04 -8.68 26.00
N ARG A 201 -4.27 -8.55 27.09
CA ARG A 201 -3.46 -7.36 27.39
C ARG A 201 -2.14 -7.35 26.62
N VAL A 202 -1.71 -8.50 26.11
CA VAL A 202 -0.49 -8.60 25.31
C VAL A 202 -0.77 -8.03 23.92
N ARG A 203 -0.06 -6.96 23.57
CA ARG A 203 -0.27 -6.18 22.34
C ARG A 203 -0.23 -7.02 21.06
N LEU A 204 0.78 -7.88 20.93
CA LEU A 204 0.98 -8.74 19.75
C LEU A 204 1.12 -10.20 20.18
N THR A 205 0.07 -10.97 19.92
CA THR A 205 0.07 -12.44 20.05
C THR A 205 -0.10 -13.06 18.67
N VAL A 206 0.23 -14.35 18.54
CA VAL A 206 0.01 -15.09 17.30
C VAL A 206 -1.47 -15.05 16.91
N TRP A 207 -2.37 -15.17 17.88
CA TRP A 207 -3.82 -15.16 17.67
C TRP A 207 -4.33 -13.81 17.17
N GLY A 208 -3.99 -12.72 17.87
CA GLY A 208 -4.40 -11.37 17.46
C GLY A 208 -3.79 -10.97 16.12
N SER A 209 -2.51 -11.29 15.93
CA SER A 209 -1.75 -10.90 14.72
C SER A 209 -2.05 -11.77 13.50
N SER A 210 -2.61 -12.97 13.68
CA SER A 210 -3.08 -13.80 12.56
C SER A 210 -4.56 -13.59 12.29
N ILE A 211 -5.45 -13.90 13.25
CA ILE A 211 -6.90 -13.88 13.07
C ILE A 211 -7.41 -12.43 12.95
N GLY A 212 -6.99 -11.54 13.84
CA GLY A 212 -7.42 -10.15 13.82
C GLY A 212 -6.99 -9.42 12.56
N VAL A 213 -5.74 -9.64 12.14
CA VAL A 213 -5.20 -9.13 10.87
C VAL A 213 -5.95 -9.74 9.69
N MET A 214 -6.16 -11.05 9.66
CA MET A 214 -6.92 -11.71 8.59
C MET A 214 -8.29 -11.07 8.40
N LEU A 215 -9.07 -10.90 9.48
CA LEU A 215 -10.39 -10.29 9.43
C LEU A 215 -10.36 -8.84 8.93
N THR A 216 -9.31 -8.10 9.28
CA THR A 216 -9.13 -6.70 8.85
C THR A 216 -8.74 -6.61 7.38
N TRP A 217 -7.99 -7.58 6.86
CA TRP A 217 -7.45 -7.57 5.50
C TRP A 217 -8.32 -8.26 4.45
N ILE A 218 -9.28 -9.12 4.85
CA ILE A 218 -10.27 -9.71 3.93
C ILE A 218 -11.04 -8.60 3.18
N PRO A 219 -11.61 -7.56 3.84
CA PRO A 219 -12.28 -6.48 3.16
C PRO A 219 -11.40 -5.78 2.11
N CYS A 220 -10.10 -5.62 2.40
CA CYS A 220 -9.15 -4.94 1.52
C CYS A 220 -8.90 -5.71 0.22
N TYR A 221 -8.70 -7.02 0.26
CA TYR A 221 -8.40 -7.82 -0.94
C TYR A 221 -9.64 -8.34 -1.68
N GLY A 222 -10.75 -8.56 -0.97
CA GLY A 222 -11.96 -9.17 -1.53
C GLY A 222 -13.00 -8.15 -2.00
N PRO A 223 -13.90 -7.70 -1.12
CA PRO A 223 -15.03 -6.83 -1.48
C PRO A 223 -14.68 -5.34 -1.64
N ASN A 224 -13.42 -4.94 -1.52
CA ASN A 224 -13.01 -3.56 -1.82
C ASN A 224 -13.09 -3.27 -3.31
N GLN A 225 -13.74 -2.15 -3.68
CA GLN A 225 -13.92 -1.73 -5.07
C GLN A 225 -12.60 -1.67 -5.86
N ALA A 226 -11.54 -1.12 -5.26
CA ALA A 226 -10.24 -0.98 -5.95
C ALA A 226 -9.60 -2.33 -6.29
N SER A 227 -9.63 -3.28 -5.35
CA SER A 227 -9.11 -4.64 -5.58
C SER A 227 -9.98 -5.39 -6.58
N PHE A 228 -11.30 -5.27 -6.44
CA PHE A 228 -12.28 -5.86 -7.35
C PHE A 228 -12.04 -5.44 -8.80
N GLN A 229 -11.95 -4.13 -9.07
CA GLN A 229 -11.70 -3.61 -10.41
C GLN A 229 -10.41 -4.17 -11.02
N ARG A 230 -9.35 -4.28 -10.22
CA ARG A 230 -8.05 -4.79 -10.68
C ARG A 230 -8.14 -6.25 -11.09
N PHE A 231 -8.66 -7.16 -10.25
CA PHE A 231 -8.73 -8.56 -10.67
C PHE A 231 -9.82 -8.82 -11.72
N ALA A 232 -10.88 -7.99 -11.79
CA ALA A 232 -11.92 -8.07 -12.81
C ALA A 232 -11.45 -7.59 -14.20
N SER A 233 -10.34 -6.85 -14.27
CA SER A 233 -9.67 -6.42 -15.51
C SER A 233 -8.83 -7.51 -16.19
N LEU A 234 -8.74 -8.70 -15.60
CA LEU A 234 -8.00 -9.83 -16.15
C LEU A 234 -8.90 -10.70 -17.03
N PRO A 235 -8.34 -11.40 -18.04
CA PRO A 235 -9.16 -12.10 -19.04
C PRO A 235 -9.69 -13.44 -18.56
N THR A 236 -9.08 -14.04 -17.54
CA THR A 236 -9.51 -15.36 -17.03
C THR A 236 -9.60 -15.38 -15.51
N LEU A 237 -10.53 -16.19 -14.99
CA LEU A 237 -10.69 -16.42 -13.55
C LEU A 237 -9.39 -16.93 -12.92
N ALA A 238 -8.64 -17.79 -13.62
CA ALA A 238 -7.35 -18.27 -13.15
C ALA A 238 -6.36 -17.11 -12.97
N LYS A 239 -6.25 -16.19 -13.93
CA LYS A 239 -5.40 -15.00 -13.80
C LYS A 239 -5.90 -14.10 -12.68
N ALA A 240 -7.20 -13.91 -12.53
CA ALA A 240 -7.78 -13.15 -11.42
C ALA A 240 -7.37 -13.73 -10.05
N LYS A 241 -7.46 -15.05 -9.86
CA LYS A 241 -6.97 -15.72 -8.65
C LYS A 241 -5.47 -15.51 -8.44
N TRP A 242 -4.67 -15.75 -9.47
CA TRP A 242 -3.23 -15.57 -9.41
C TRP A 242 -2.82 -14.13 -9.11
N SER A 243 -3.62 -13.14 -9.52
CA SER A 243 -3.32 -11.74 -9.22
C SER A 243 -3.31 -11.46 -7.72
N ILE A 244 -4.19 -12.11 -6.96
CA ILE A 244 -4.20 -12.04 -5.49
C ILE A 244 -3.15 -12.98 -4.89
N LEU A 245 -3.01 -14.21 -5.38
CA LEU A 245 -2.04 -15.15 -4.82
C LEU A 245 -0.58 -14.68 -4.95
N LEU A 246 -0.24 -13.99 -6.04
CA LEU A 246 1.09 -13.38 -6.21
C LEU A 246 1.40 -12.32 -5.15
N ASN A 247 0.38 -11.70 -4.55
CA ASN A 247 0.59 -10.74 -3.47
C ASN A 247 1.20 -11.38 -2.22
N ILE A 248 0.98 -12.68 -2.00
CA ILE A 248 1.55 -13.40 -0.84
C ILE A 248 3.08 -13.28 -0.86
N PHE A 249 3.71 -13.52 -2.01
CA PHE A 249 5.16 -13.36 -2.18
C PHE A 249 5.61 -11.92 -1.90
N GLY A 250 4.87 -10.94 -2.41
CA GLY A 250 5.15 -9.54 -2.18
C GLY A 250 5.05 -9.12 -0.71
N VAL A 251 4.06 -9.66 0.02
CA VAL A 251 3.88 -9.44 1.46
C VAL A 251 5.07 -10.01 2.24
N TYR A 252 5.46 -11.26 2.00
CA TYR A 252 6.61 -11.84 2.70
C TYR A 252 7.91 -11.13 2.37
N PHE A 253 8.12 -10.76 1.10
CA PHE A 253 9.27 -9.96 0.70
C PHE A 253 9.31 -8.62 1.43
N PHE A 254 8.18 -7.93 1.51
CA PHE A 254 8.06 -6.65 2.16
C PHE A 254 8.34 -6.74 3.67
N PHE A 255 7.65 -7.64 4.38
CA PHE A 255 7.86 -7.80 5.83
C PHE A 255 9.27 -8.28 6.17
N ALA A 256 9.87 -9.16 5.35
CA ALA A 256 11.27 -9.54 5.52
C ALA A 256 12.22 -8.34 5.37
N LEU A 257 11.99 -7.47 4.37
CA LEU A 257 12.79 -6.27 4.19
C LEU A 257 12.69 -5.33 5.40
N LEU A 258 11.48 -5.10 5.92
CA LEU A 258 11.28 -4.29 7.13
C LEU A 258 12.00 -4.91 8.35
N ALA A 259 11.95 -6.24 8.48
CA ALA A 259 12.62 -6.97 9.54
C ALA A 259 14.14 -6.84 9.48
N PHE A 260 14.74 -7.05 8.32
CA PHE A 260 16.18 -6.90 8.16
C PHE A 260 16.63 -5.47 8.44
N VAL A 261 15.89 -4.46 7.98
CA VAL A 261 16.19 -3.05 8.31
C VAL A 261 16.12 -2.82 9.82
N GLY A 262 15.08 -3.33 10.48
CA GLY A 262 14.93 -3.24 11.95
C GLY A 262 16.09 -3.88 12.71
N TYR A 263 16.49 -5.10 12.34
CA TYR A 263 17.63 -5.80 12.96
C TYR A 263 18.96 -5.09 12.74
N ALA A 264 19.19 -4.57 11.53
CA ALA A 264 20.41 -3.84 11.20
C ALA A 264 20.51 -2.53 12.00
N LEU A 265 19.40 -1.80 12.14
CA LEU A 265 19.35 -0.62 12.99
C LEU A 265 19.58 -0.99 14.47
N PHE A 266 18.96 -2.07 14.95
CA PHE A 266 19.14 -2.51 16.34
C PHE A 266 20.60 -2.84 16.64
N ALA A 267 21.25 -3.60 15.75
CA ALA A 267 22.66 -3.93 15.87
C ALA A 267 23.55 -2.68 15.83
N LEU A 268 23.27 -1.74 14.91
CA LEU A 268 24.02 -0.49 14.80
C LEU A 268 24.03 0.31 16.13
N TYR A 269 22.85 0.58 16.68
CA TYR A 269 22.75 1.39 17.91
C TYR A 269 23.30 0.65 19.13
N THR A 270 23.15 -0.67 19.18
CA THR A 270 23.74 -1.49 20.24
C THR A 270 25.27 -1.48 20.19
N VAL A 271 25.87 -1.63 19.00
CA VAL A 271 27.34 -1.60 18.82
C VAL A 271 27.90 -0.21 19.11
N ARG A 272 27.19 0.85 18.75
CA ARG A 272 27.58 2.23 19.07
C ARG A 272 27.44 2.56 20.57
N GLY A 273 26.70 1.74 21.33
CA GLY A 273 26.40 2.02 22.74
C GLY A 273 25.56 3.27 22.94
N CYS A 274 24.78 3.68 21.93
CA CYS A 274 23.96 4.89 21.96
C CYS A 274 22.47 4.53 22.01
N ASP A 275 21.73 5.20 22.89
CA ASP A 275 20.27 5.18 22.83
C ASP A 275 19.80 6.28 21.86
N PRO A 276 19.11 5.94 20.75
CA PRO A 276 18.59 6.95 19.83
C PRO A 276 17.61 7.96 20.45
N PHE A 277 17.12 7.72 21.68
CA PHE A 277 16.13 8.55 22.36
C PHE A 277 16.71 9.42 23.48
N SER A 278 17.99 9.25 23.83
CA SER A 278 18.61 10.01 24.92
C SER A 278 18.89 11.47 24.57
N ASP A 279 18.89 11.83 23.28
CA ASP A 279 19.32 13.15 22.78
C ASP A 279 18.14 14.09 22.42
N ASP A 280 16.89 13.74 22.77
CA ASP A 280 15.64 14.44 22.39
C ASP A 280 15.45 14.67 20.86
N ALA A 281 16.34 14.13 20.03
CA ALA A 281 16.32 14.25 18.57
C ALA A 281 15.21 13.43 17.90
N VAL A 282 14.70 12.40 18.59
CA VAL A 282 13.68 11.46 18.10
C VAL A 282 12.57 11.37 19.15
N SER A 283 11.44 12.03 18.91
CA SER A 283 10.30 12.06 19.86
C SER A 283 9.33 10.89 19.68
N SER A 284 9.43 10.18 18.55
CA SER A 284 8.59 9.04 18.23
C SER A 284 9.40 7.91 17.62
N ILE A 285 9.08 6.67 18.01
CA ILE A 285 9.71 5.47 17.46
C ILE A 285 9.67 5.41 15.92
N ASN A 286 8.63 6.00 15.31
CA ASN A 286 8.45 6.04 13.85
C ASN A 286 9.43 6.99 13.14
N GLN A 287 10.12 7.87 13.87
CA GLN A 287 11.12 8.79 13.32
C GLN A 287 12.52 8.15 13.25
N LEU A 288 12.73 6.95 13.80
CA LEU A 288 14.02 6.27 13.85
C LEU A 288 14.65 6.09 12.46
N LEU A 289 13.90 5.50 11.53
CA LEU A 289 14.39 5.26 10.17
C LEU A 289 14.66 6.58 9.41
N PRO A 290 13.73 7.57 9.39
CA PRO A 290 14.00 8.89 8.80
C PRO A 290 15.22 9.60 9.39
N HIS A 291 15.42 9.50 10.71
CA HIS A 291 16.55 10.08 11.40
C HIS A 291 17.86 9.45 10.93
N TYR A 292 17.95 8.12 10.95
CA TYR A 292 19.11 7.37 10.46
C TYR A 292 19.46 7.73 9.01
N ILE A 293 18.45 7.75 8.13
CA ILE A 293 18.64 8.10 6.72
C ILE A 293 19.21 9.52 6.58
N LYS A 294 18.69 10.48 7.35
CA LYS A 294 19.06 11.89 7.22
C LYS A 294 20.47 12.16 7.74
N TYR A 295 20.87 11.56 8.85
CA TYR A 295 22.09 11.94 9.57
C TYR A 295 23.24 10.94 9.41
N ASP A 296 22.95 9.64 9.36
CA ASP A 296 24.00 8.60 9.35
C ASP A 296 24.32 8.06 7.95
N LEU A 297 23.31 8.03 7.07
CA LEU A 297 23.47 7.44 5.74
C LEU A 297 24.38 8.29 4.84
N ASN A 298 24.43 9.62 5.06
CA ASN A 298 25.26 10.63 4.39
C ASN A 298 25.52 10.43 2.88
N ILE A 299 24.57 9.81 2.16
CA ILE A 299 24.59 9.67 0.70
C ILE A 299 23.79 10.86 0.14
N PRO A 300 24.41 11.78 -0.62
CA PRO A 300 23.68 12.85 -1.30
C PRO A 300 22.57 12.24 -2.16
N THR A 301 21.37 12.83 -2.22
CA THR A 301 20.16 12.37 -2.95
C THR A 301 19.26 11.37 -2.22
N LEU A 302 19.82 10.48 -1.41
CA LEU A 302 19.06 9.36 -0.85
C LEU A 302 18.02 9.78 0.22
N PRO A 303 18.31 10.72 1.14
CA PRO A 303 17.30 11.25 2.06
C PRO A 303 16.15 11.98 1.34
N GLY A 304 16.47 12.72 0.27
CA GLY A 304 15.47 13.37 -0.59
C GLY A 304 14.53 12.37 -1.26
N ILE A 305 15.10 11.32 -1.85
CA ILE A 305 14.35 10.23 -2.48
C ILE A 305 13.45 9.55 -1.46
N ILE A 306 13.95 9.19 -0.28
CA ILE A 306 13.16 8.47 0.72
C ILE A 306 12.03 9.34 1.29
N MET A 307 12.27 10.63 1.55
CA MET A 307 11.21 11.55 1.99
C MET A 307 10.12 11.74 0.93
N ALA A 308 10.49 11.88 -0.35
CA ALA A 308 9.54 11.97 -1.46
C ALA A 308 8.71 10.68 -1.61
N CYS A 309 9.34 9.55 -1.38
CA CYS A 309 8.77 8.22 -1.41
C CYS A 309 7.82 7.93 -0.24
N ILE A 310 8.09 8.42 0.97
CA ILE A 310 7.17 8.35 2.12
C ILE A 310 5.91 9.17 1.84
N LEU A 311 6.07 10.40 1.34
CA LEU A 311 4.95 11.26 0.96
C LEU A 311 4.11 10.62 -0.16
N SER A 312 4.77 10.02 -1.15
CA SER A 312 4.12 9.23 -2.21
C SER A 312 3.29 8.06 -1.68
N GLY A 313 3.83 7.27 -0.75
CA GLY A 313 3.10 6.14 -0.17
C GLY A 313 1.80 6.56 0.54
N ALA A 314 1.72 7.82 1.00
CA ALA A 314 0.46 8.39 1.46
C ALA A 314 -0.50 8.68 0.29
N PHE A 315 -0.01 9.28 -0.80
CA PHE A 315 -0.81 9.63 -1.99
C PHE A 315 -1.28 8.43 -2.83
N SER A 316 -0.54 7.32 -2.87
CA SER A 316 -0.91 6.12 -3.64
C SER A 316 -2.23 5.50 -3.24
N THR A 317 -2.54 5.57 -1.95
CA THR A 317 -3.84 5.13 -1.42
C THR A 317 -4.97 6.03 -1.91
N THR A 318 -4.69 7.33 -2.09
CA THR A 318 -5.67 8.33 -2.51
C THR A 318 -6.02 8.24 -3.98
N SER A 319 -5.04 8.09 -4.87
CA SER A 319 -5.33 7.94 -6.30
C SER A 319 -6.18 6.70 -6.59
N THR A 320 -5.87 5.59 -5.91
CA THR A 320 -6.64 4.35 -5.97
C THR A 320 -8.09 4.57 -5.51
N LEU A 321 -8.27 5.29 -4.39
CA LEU A 321 -9.59 5.56 -3.82
C LEU A 321 -10.42 6.48 -4.71
N LEU A 322 -9.81 7.54 -5.26
CA LEU A 322 -10.47 8.48 -6.17
C LEU A 322 -10.95 7.78 -7.46
N ASN A 323 -10.13 6.91 -8.05
CA ASN A 323 -10.51 6.17 -9.25
C ASN A 323 -11.69 5.23 -8.98
N SER A 324 -11.64 4.48 -7.88
CA SER A 324 -12.75 3.61 -7.48
C SER A 324 -14.01 4.38 -7.13
N GLN A 325 -13.88 5.54 -6.48
CA GLN A 325 -14.97 6.43 -6.14
C GLN A 325 -15.65 7.03 -7.37
N ALA A 326 -14.87 7.55 -8.32
CA ALA A 326 -15.40 8.07 -9.59
C ALA A 326 -16.19 6.97 -10.31
N ALA A 327 -15.66 5.76 -10.33
CA ALA A 327 -16.33 4.63 -10.98
C ALA A 327 -17.66 4.26 -10.34
N VAL A 328 -17.72 4.08 -9.01
CA VAL A 328 -18.99 3.72 -8.36
C VAL A 328 -19.99 4.87 -8.39
N THR A 329 -19.53 6.14 -8.33
CA THR A 329 -20.42 7.30 -8.42
C THR A 329 -21.10 7.36 -9.78
N VAL A 330 -20.34 7.21 -10.87
CA VAL A 330 -20.90 7.24 -12.22
C VAL A 330 -21.83 6.07 -12.47
N ILE A 331 -21.40 4.85 -12.15
CA ILE A 331 -22.17 3.63 -12.42
C ILE A 331 -23.43 3.53 -11.57
N ASP A 332 -23.32 3.84 -10.27
CA ASP A 332 -24.45 3.64 -9.35
C ASP A 332 -25.37 4.86 -9.29
N PHE A 333 -24.88 6.10 -9.32
CA PHE A 333 -25.73 7.29 -9.14
C PHE A 333 -26.04 8.04 -10.44
N VAL A 334 -25.06 8.23 -11.33
CA VAL A 334 -25.22 9.12 -12.48
C VAL A 334 -25.87 8.41 -13.67
N GLN A 335 -25.33 7.26 -14.09
CA GLN A 335 -25.78 6.53 -15.27
C GLN A 335 -27.25 6.07 -15.17
N PRO A 336 -27.75 5.50 -14.05
CA PRO A 336 -29.14 5.04 -13.97
C PRO A 336 -30.15 6.19 -13.98
N ARG A 337 -29.72 7.38 -13.55
CA ARG A 337 -30.58 8.53 -13.29
C ARG A 337 -30.67 9.47 -14.51
N TRP A 338 -29.64 9.48 -15.36
CA TRP A 338 -29.53 10.37 -16.52
C TRP A 338 -29.45 9.62 -17.87
N ARG A 339 -29.50 8.27 -17.89
CA ARG A 339 -29.39 7.43 -19.10
C ARG A 339 -28.26 7.87 -20.04
N LEU A 340 -27.08 8.13 -19.47
CA LEU A 340 -25.91 8.59 -20.22
C LEU A 340 -25.46 7.51 -21.21
N SER A 341 -25.05 7.94 -22.41
CA SER A 341 -24.31 7.08 -23.33
C SER A 341 -22.95 6.71 -22.75
N ASP A 342 -22.38 5.58 -23.15
CA ASP A 342 -21.09 5.11 -22.63
C ASP A 342 -19.95 6.13 -22.81
N ALA A 343 -19.98 6.90 -23.90
CA ALA A 343 -19.01 7.98 -24.13
C ALA A 343 -19.17 9.12 -23.11
N ALA A 344 -20.41 9.52 -22.80
CA ALA A 344 -20.70 10.57 -21.82
C ALA A 344 -20.40 10.11 -20.38
N ALA A 345 -20.70 8.84 -20.06
CA ALA A 345 -20.33 8.23 -18.79
C ALA A 345 -18.80 8.15 -18.62
N THR A 346 -18.07 7.82 -19.69
CA THR A 346 -16.59 7.82 -19.68
C THR A 346 -16.03 9.21 -19.41
N VAL A 347 -16.59 10.25 -20.01
CA VAL A 347 -16.20 11.64 -19.72
C VAL A 347 -16.54 12.01 -18.27
N ALA A 348 -17.73 11.67 -17.79
CA ALA A 348 -18.15 11.92 -16.40
C ALA A 348 -17.33 11.15 -15.35
N THR A 349 -16.58 10.12 -15.73
CA THR A 349 -15.67 9.39 -14.84
C THR A 349 -14.28 10.06 -14.77
N LYS A 350 -13.93 10.87 -15.77
CA LYS A 350 -12.61 11.55 -15.83
C LYS A 350 -12.57 12.86 -15.04
N TRP A 351 -13.74 13.45 -14.80
CA TRP A 351 -13.96 14.69 -14.06
C TRP A 351 -14.64 14.38 -12.74
#